data_AF-A0A1H9FXR7-F1
#
_entry.id   AF-A0A1H9FXR7-F1
#
_cell.length_a   1.000
_cell.length_b   1.000
_cell.length_c   1.000
_cell.angle_alpha   90.00
_cell.angle_beta   90.00
_cell.angle_gamma   90.00
#
_symmetry.space_group_name_H-M   'P 1'
#
loop_
_entity.id
_entity.type
_entity.pdbx_description
1 polymer ?
#
loop_
_entity_poly.entity_id
_entity_poly.type
_entity_poly.pdbx_seq_one_letter_code
_entity_poly.pdbx_strand_id
1 'polypeptide(L)'
;MSLDEQWEPGFGTIYTWLAMDRVGRIAVMVNNCFGDIPKVLLALNGAEEMLDTLSEFMWEESQVFRSYPPLKKCGFTVDLYSAWRWQGRDKAFVVDELLRDLEVRGIYSEASLAFNKGFFVYHAVEGSREGEDFPVGFDGPTSMGDYFRFLVPGEYASIEDFPESLRPGVVVSQTLDFNSKQVLSGKCINEYFCDLYRR
;
A
#
# COMPACT_ATOMS: atom_id res chain seq x y z
N MET A 1 14.07 -2.21 16.87
CA MET A 1 13.61 -3.61 16.79
C MET A 1 13.84 -4.04 15.36
N SER A 2 14.38 -5.24 15.14
CA SER A 2 14.54 -5.76 13.78
C SER A 2 13.15 -6.05 13.21
N LEU A 3 12.93 -5.79 11.93
CA LEU A 3 11.71 -6.24 11.27
C LEU A 3 11.82 -7.75 10.98
N ASP A 4 11.22 -8.58 11.84
CA ASP A 4 11.27 -10.05 11.78
C ASP A 4 9.90 -10.67 12.14
N GLU A 5 9.81 -12.00 12.19
CA GLU A 5 8.56 -12.74 12.44
C GLU A 5 7.90 -12.45 13.81
N GLN A 6 8.65 -11.89 14.76
CA GLN A 6 8.15 -11.47 16.08
C GLN A 6 7.69 -10.02 16.10
N TRP A 7 7.83 -9.30 14.97
CA TRP A 7 7.32 -7.95 14.83
C TRP A 7 5.81 -7.93 14.99
N GLU A 8 5.33 -6.96 15.77
CA GLU A 8 3.91 -6.68 15.98
C GLU A 8 3.65 -5.19 15.74
N PRO A 9 2.46 -4.83 15.23
CA PRO A 9 2.09 -3.43 15.06
C PRO A 9 2.12 -2.65 16.38
N GLY A 10 2.54 -1.39 16.30
CA GLY A 10 2.67 -0.53 17.46
C GLY A 10 3.16 0.86 17.07
N PHE A 11 2.95 1.83 17.96
CA PHE A 11 3.33 3.22 17.72
C PHE A 11 4.84 3.34 17.47
N GLY A 12 5.23 4.01 16.37
CA GLY A 12 6.63 4.27 16.05
C GLY A 12 6.88 4.34 14.56
N THR A 13 7.20 3.20 13.95
CA THR A 13 7.66 3.13 12.56
C THR A 13 6.54 2.75 11.62
N ILE A 14 6.38 3.53 10.55
CA ILE A 14 5.50 3.20 9.43
C ILE A 14 6.30 2.35 8.43
N TYR A 15 5.75 1.21 8.08
CA TYR A 15 6.26 0.32 7.04
C TYR A 15 5.33 0.37 5.83
N THR A 16 5.94 0.33 4.66
CA THR A 16 5.25 0.15 3.39
C THR A 16 5.68 -1.18 2.79
N TRP A 17 4.71 -2.00 2.38
CA TRP A 17 4.96 -3.29 1.74
C TRP A 17 4.11 -3.44 0.47
N LEU A 18 4.47 -4.40 -0.38
CA LEU A 18 3.83 -4.62 -1.68
C LEU A 18 3.06 -5.93 -1.72
N ALA A 19 1.87 -5.86 -2.30
CA ALA A 19 0.97 -6.97 -2.46
C ALA A 19 0.56 -7.15 -3.93
N MET A 20 0.38 -8.39 -4.36
CA MET A 20 -0.19 -8.73 -5.65
C MET A 20 -1.50 -9.49 -5.46
N ASP A 21 -2.56 -9.07 -6.14
CA ASP A 21 -3.84 -9.80 -6.13
C ASP A 21 -3.83 -11.03 -7.06
N ARG A 22 -4.94 -11.79 -7.05
CA ARG A 22 -5.06 -13.04 -7.82
C ARG A 22 -5.00 -12.85 -9.35
N VAL A 23 -5.11 -11.61 -9.83
CA VAL A 23 -5.07 -11.28 -11.26
C VAL A 23 -3.80 -10.52 -11.64
N GLY A 24 -2.84 -10.40 -10.72
CA GLY A 24 -1.51 -9.86 -10.99
C GLY A 24 -1.39 -8.34 -10.83
N ARG A 25 -2.36 -7.67 -10.20
CA ARG A 25 -2.32 -6.23 -9.96
C ARG A 25 -1.59 -5.94 -8.65
N ILE A 26 -0.85 -4.84 -8.62
CA ILE A 26 -0.01 -4.46 -7.48
C ILE A 26 -0.69 -3.42 -6.59
N ALA A 27 -0.58 -3.61 -5.28
CA ALA A 27 -0.96 -2.66 -4.25
C ALA A 27 0.23 -2.29 -3.37
N VAL A 28 0.28 -1.02 -3.00
CA VAL A 28 1.11 -0.48 -1.92
C VAL A 28 0.29 -0.49 -0.64
N MET A 29 0.83 -1.10 0.42
CA MET A 29 0.18 -1.29 1.70
C MET A 29 0.93 -0.47 2.75
N VAL A 30 0.34 0.65 3.18
CA VAL A 30 0.90 1.52 4.22
C VAL A 30 0.33 1.10 5.56
N ASN A 31 1.16 0.59 6.45
CA ASN A 31 0.67 0.00 7.70
C ASN A 31 0.23 1.03 8.74
N ASN A 32 0.54 2.32 8.55
CA ASN A 32 0.28 3.40 9.51
C ASN A 32 0.50 2.99 10.98
N CYS A 33 1.61 2.32 11.27
CA CYS A 33 1.96 1.73 12.58
C CYS A 33 1.10 0.54 13.05
N PHE A 34 -0.19 0.45 12.68
CA PHE A 34 -1.14 -0.48 13.29
C PHE A 34 -1.54 -1.67 12.41
N GLY A 35 -1.29 -1.61 11.11
CA GLY A 35 -1.56 -2.69 10.17
C GLY A 35 -0.53 -3.82 10.30
N ASP A 36 -1.02 -5.05 10.28
CA ASP A 36 -0.17 -6.25 10.24
C ASP A 36 0.61 -6.32 8.92
N ILE A 37 1.85 -6.79 9.01
CA ILE A 37 2.69 -7.14 7.87
C ILE A 37 2.66 -8.67 7.71
N PRO A 38 2.53 -9.22 6.50
CA PRO A 38 2.48 -10.66 6.29
C PRO A 38 3.72 -11.37 6.87
N LYS A 39 3.49 -12.43 7.65
CA LYS A 39 4.56 -13.23 8.27
C LYS A 39 5.51 -13.84 7.25
N VAL A 40 5.01 -14.21 6.06
CA VAL A 40 5.86 -14.74 4.98
C VAL A 40 6.89 -13.72 4.51
N LEU A 41 6.58 -12.42 4.58
CA LEU A 41 7.50 -11.33 4.26
C LEU A 41 8.48 -11.09 5.41
N LEU A 42 7.98 -11.10 6.65
CA LEU A 42 8.80 -10.97 7.87
C LEU A 42 9.80 -12.12 8.05
N ALA A 43 9.51 -13.30 7.49
CA ALA A 43 10.38 -14.47 7.49
C ALA A 43 11.54 -14.38 6.47
N LEU A 44 11.58 -13.34 5.62
CA LEU A 44 12.72 -13.12 4.74
C LEU A 44 13.96 -12.76 5.55
N ASN A 45 15.08 -13.41 5.23
CA ASN A 45 16.37 -12.95 5.71
C ASN A 45 16.67 -11.57 5.11
N GLY A 46 16.71 -10.53 5.95
CA GLY A 46 16.81 -9.15 5.49
C GLY A 46 15.48 -8.53 5.04
N ALA A 47 14.34 -8.89 5.67
CA ALA A 47 13.03 -8.30 5.37
C ALA A 47 13.02 -6.76 5.39
N GLU A 48 13.72 -6.15 6.35
CA GLU A 48 13.87 -4.69 6.44
C GLU A 48 14.59 -4.12 5.22
N GLU A 49 15.76 -4.66 4.86
CA GLU A 49 16.52 -4.24 3.68
C GLU A 49 15.72 -4.43 2.37
N MET A 50 14.95 -5.52 2.27
CA MET A 50 14.06 -5.76 1.13
C MET A 50 12.97 -4.68 1.03
N LEU A 51 12.31 -4.33 2.14
CA LEU A 51 11.30 -3.28 2.15
C LEU A 51 11.88 -1.90 1.87
N ASP A 52 13.05 -1.58 2.41
CA ASP A 52 13.74 -0.33 2.15
C ASP A 52 14.10 -0.21 0.67
N THR A 53 14.67 -1.26 0.09
CA THR A 53 15.04 -1.28 -1.34
C THR A 53 13.81 -1.17 -2.25
N LEU A 54 12.71 -1.83 -1.89
CA LEU A 54 11.44 -1.71 -2.60
C LEU A 54 10.87 -0.29 -2.51
N SER A 55 10.91 0.33 -1.33
CA SER A 55 10.47 1.70 -1.11
C SER A 55 11.29 2.69 -1.94
N GLU A 56 12.62 2.58 -1.89
CA GLU A 56 13.52 3.39 -2.70
C GLU A 56 13.24 3.22 -4.21
N PHE A 57 13.03 1.99 -4.68
CA PHE A 57 12.69 1.75 -6.09
C PHE A 57 11.34 2.37 -6.47
N MET A 58 10.33 2.21 -5.61
CA MET A 58 8.97 2.72 -5.82
C MET A 58 8.96 4.24 -5.96
N TRP A 59 9.75 4.94 -5.13
CA TRP A 59 9.88 6.40 -5.13
C TRP A 59 10.92 6.95 -6.11
N GLU A 60 11.56 6.09 -6.91
CA GLU A 60 12.66 6.41 -7.82
C GLU A 60 13.93 6.99 -7.14
N GLU A 61 14.14 6.65 -5.87
CA GLU A 61 15.27 7.09 -5.03
C GLU A 61 16.43 6.09 -5.01
N SER A 62 16.23 4.89 -5.56
CA SER A 62 17.22 3.82 -5.53
C SER A 62 18.52 4.20 -6.24
N GLN A 63 19.63 3.98 -5.55
CA GLN A 63 20.96 4.14 -6.14
C GLN A 63 21.38 2.95 -6.99
N VAL A 64 20.78 1.78 -6.73
CA VAL A 64 21.05 0.48 -7.36
C VAL A 64 20.24 0.32 -8.64
N PHE A 65 18.92 0.56 -8.58
CA PHE A 65 18.03 0.44 -9.72
C PHE A 65 17.80 1.82 -10.33
N ARG A 66 18.32 2.05 -11.54
CA ARG A 66 18.25 3.36 -12.23
C ARG A 66 17.36 3.36 -13.46
N SER A 67 16.76 2.22 -13.77
CA SER A 67 15.82 2.05 -14.87
C SER A 67 14.45 1.77 -14.28
N TYR A 68 13.52 2.66 -14.57
CA TYR A 68 12.15 2.60 -14.07
C TYR A 68 11.18 2.32 -15.21
N PRO A 69 10.05 1.66 -14.93
CA PRO A 69 8.97 1.50 -15.90
C PRO A 69 8.50 2.87 -16.41
N PRO A 70 8.06 2.97 -17.67
CA PRO A 70 7.42 4.18 -18.17
C PRO A 70 6.23 4.59 -17.30
N LEU A 71 6.06 5.91 -17.10
CA LEU A 71 4.92 6.45 -16.37
C LEU A 71 3.62 6.14 -17.15
N LYS A 72 2.65 5.51 -16.49
CA LYS A 72 1.36 5.16 -17.09
C LYS A 72 0.50 6.39 -17.38
N LYS A 73 0.45 7.35 -16.44
CA LYS A 73 -0.29 8.63 -16.53
C LYS A 73 -1.79 8.46 -16.79
N CYS A 74 -2.41 7.44 -16.20
CA CYS A 74 -3.79 7.04 -16.50
C CYS A 74 -4.82 7.56 -15.50
N GLY A 75 -4.46 8.53 -14.66
CA GLY A 75 -5.36 9.03 -13.61
C GLY A 75 -5.45 8.09 -12.41
N PHE A 76 -6.26 8.49 -11.44
CA PHE A 76 -6.63 7.69 -10.28
C PHE A 76 -8.03 8.07 -9.81
N THR A 77 -8.62 7.22 -8.97
CA THR A 77 -9.82 7.52 -8.21
C THR A 77 -9.51 7.36 -6.72
N VAL A 78 -9.92 8.34 -5.91
CA VAL A 78 -10.01 8.15 -4.46
C VAL A 78 -11.20 7.23 -4.21
N ASP A 79 -11.04 6.14 -3.50
CA ASP A 79 -12.13 5.22 -3.17
C ASP A 79 -12.68 5.55 -1.78
N LEU A 80 -11.96 5.11 -0.73
CA LEU A 80 -12.18 5.43 0.67
C LEU A 80 -11.09 6.37 1.18
N TYR A 81 -11.29 7.10 2.28
CA TYR A 81 -10.22 7.94 2.85
C TYR A 81 -10.34 8.10 4.36
N SER A 82 -9.21 8.29 5.04
CA SER A 82 -9.14 8.43 6.50
C SER A 82 -9.95 9.63 7.01
N ALA A 83 -10.93 9.39 7.87
CA ALA A 83 -11.69 10.44 8.55
C ALA A 83 -10.77 11.29 9.43
N TRP A 84 -9.79 10.66 10.08
CA TRP A 84 -8.81 11.31 10.93
C TRP A 84 -7.88 12.23 10.14
N ARG A 85 -7.24 11.75 9.07
CA ARG A 85 -6.32 12.57 8.27
C ARG A 85 -7.01 13.77 7.63
N TRP A 86 -8.24 13.58 7.17
CA TRP A 86 -8.96 14.58 6.38
C TRP A 86 -9.99 15.39 7.18
N GLN A 87 -10.15 15.14 8.48
CA GLN A 87 -10.88 16.01 9.43
C GLN A 87 -12.24 16.53 8.89
N GLY A 88 -13.06 15.61 8.36
CA GLY A 88 -14.41 15.89 7.86
C GLY A 88 -14.47 16.59 6.49
N ARG A 89 -13.37 16.67 5.72
CA ARG A 89 -13.39 17.13 4.33
C ARG A 89 -14.12 16.15 3.43
N ASP A 90 -14.77 16.69 2.41
CA ASP A 90 -15.43 15.88 1.39
C ASP A 90 -14.43 15.30 0.39
N LYS A 91 -14.92 14.32 -0.37
CA LYS A 91 -14.11 13.58 -1.35
C LYS A 91 -13.54 14.49 -2.46
N ALA A 92 -14.26 15.54 -2.85
CA ALA A 92 -13.82 16.45 -3.90
C ALA A 92 -12.58 17.23 -3.43
N PHE A 93 -12.61 17.74 -2.20
CA PHE A 93 -11.45 18.38 -1.59
C PHE A 93 -10.24 17.45 -1.50
N VAL A 94 -10.43 16.19 -1.09
CA VAL A 94 -9.35 15.19 -1.02
C VAL A 94 -8.71 14.97 -2.40
N VAL A 95 -9.52 14.83 -3.45
CA VAL A 95 -9.04 14.70 -4.83
C VAL A 95 -8.24 15.93 -5.26
N ASP A 96 -8.75 17.13 -5.00
CA ASP A 96 -8.08 18.38 -5.39
C ASP A 96 -6.75 18.61 -4.67
N GLU A 97 -6.65 18.22 -3.40
CA GLU A 97 -5.38 18.25 -2.64
C GLU A 97 -4.38 17.24 -3.20
N LEU A 98 -4.80 16.01 -3.51
CA LEU A 98 -3.93 15.00 -4.11
C LEU A 98 -3.42 15.40 -5.49
N LEU A 99 -4.26 16.03 -6.32
CA LEU A 99 -3.85 16.54 -7.63
C LEU A 99 -2.87 17.70 -7.50
N ARG A 100 -3.07 18.61 -6.54
CA ARG A 100 -2.11 19.70 -6.25
C ARG A 100 -0.78 19.16 -5.74
N ASP A 101 -0.81 18.19 -4.83
CA ASP A 101 0.42 17.53 -4.33
C ASP A 101 1.16 16.83 -5.47
N LEU A 102 0.44 16.16 -6.39
CA LEU A 102 1.01 15.55 -7.59
C LEU A 102 1.66 16.58 -8.52
N GLU A 103 1.02 17.73 -8.73
CA GLU A 103 1.59 18.81 -9.54
C GLU A 103 2.87 19.38 -8.93
N VAL A 104 2.90 19.56 -7.60
CA VAL A 104 4.02 20.17 -6.88
C VAL A 104 5.19 19.19 -6.70
N ARG A 105 4.90 17.94 -6.33
CA ARG A 105 5.92 16.95 -5.93
C ARG A 105 6.21 15.90 -7.00
N GLY A 106 5.38 15.79 -8.04
CA GLY A 106 5.55 14.83 -9.11
C GLY A 106 5.62 13.40 -8.58
N ILE A 107 6.75 12.72 -8.84
CA ILE A 107 6.94 11.31 -8.49
C ILE A 107 6.81 11.03 -6.99
N TYR A 108 7.15 12.01 -6.14
CA TYR A 108 7.15 11.90 -4.68
C TYR A 108 5.77 12.14 -4.05
N SER A 109 4.75 12.41 -4.85
CA SER A 109 3.37 12.47 -4.36
C SER A 109 2.80 11.08 -4.15
N GLU A 110 2.03 10.87 -3.08
CA GLU A 110 1.28 9.62 -2.87
C GLU A 110 0.32 9.32 -4.03
N ALA A 111 -0.27 10.35 -4.63
CA ALA A 111 -1.12 10.21 -5.82
C ALA A 111 -0.35 9.65 -7.02
N SER A 112 0.97 9.83 -7.09
CA SER A 112 1.84 9.30 -8.14
C SER A 112 1.86 7.76 -8.15
N LEU A 113 1.73 7.12 -6.99
CA LEU A 113 1.67 5.66 -6.90
C LEU A 113 0.52 5.10 -7.73
N ALA A 114 -0.66 5.73 -7.67
CA ALA A 114 -1.78 5.34 -8.51
C ALA A 114 -1.70 5.94 -9.92
N PHE A 115 -1.42 7.23 -10.05
CA PHE A 115 -1.46 7.95 -11.34
C PHE A 115 -0.34 7.54 -12.30
N ASN A 116 0.90 7.49 -11.83
CA ASN A 116 2.08 7.27 -12.64
C ASN A 116 2.55 5.82 -12.64
N LYS A 117 2.43 5.12 -11.51
CA LYS A 117 2.94 3.75 -11.37
C LYS A 117 1.90 2.68 -11.65
N GLY A 118 0.63 2.97 -11.36
CA GLY A 118 -0.49 2.04 -11.54
C GLY A 118 -0.73 1.14 -10.34
N PHE A 119 -0.33 1.57 -9.14
CA PHE A 119 -0.56 0.84 -7.91
C PHE A 119 -1.91 1.18 -7.30
N PHE A 120 -2.58 0.17 -6.74
CA PHE A 120 -3.54 0.44 -5.67
C PHE A 120 -2.79 0.97 -4.45
N VAL A 121 -3.44 1.81 -3.66
CA VAL A 121 -2.89 2.25 -2.37
C VAL A 121 -3.89 1.87 -1.29
N TYR A 122 -3.43 1.10 -0.32
CA TYR A 122 -4.18 0.77 0.89
C TYR A 122 -3.51 1.38 2.10
N HIS A 123 -4.30 1.96 2.99
CA HIS A 123 -3.86 2.47 4.28
C HIS A 123 -4.48 1.63 5.38
N ALA A 124 -3.71 1.30 6.40
CA ALA A 124 -4.27 0.78 7.63
C ALA A 124 -5.01 1.90 8.38
N VAL A 125 -6.14 1.56 8.98
CA VAL A 125 -6.87 2.41 9.94
C VAL A 125 -5.95 2.68 11.13
N GLU A 126 -5.73 3.95 11.43
CA GLU A 126 -4.84 4.40 12.50
C GLU A 126 -5.60 5.03 13.67
N GLY A 127 -4.88 5.42 14.72
CA GLY A 127 -5.44 6.16 15.85
C GLY A 127 -4.78 5.83 17.18
N SER A 128 -5.09 6.61 18.20
CA SER A 128 -4.72 6.32 19.59
C SER A 128 -5.77 5.46 20.30
N ARG A 129 -6.98 5.38 19.75
CA ARG A 129 -8.11 4.59 20.27
C ARG A 129 -9.03 4.14 19.13
N GLU A 130 -9.74 3.04 19.34
CA GLU A 130 -10.71 2.51 18.38
C GLU A 130 -11.77 3.57 18.01
N GLY A 131 -12.05 3.72 16.72
CA GLY A 131 -13.05 4.64 16.17
C GLY A 131 -12.60 6.09 16.02
N GLU A 132 -11.35 6.42 16.36
CA GLU A 132 -10.78 7.75 16.08
C GLU A 132 -10.54 7.98 14.59
N ASP A 133 -10.07 6.94 13.89
CA ASP A 133 -10.10 6.88 12.43
C ASP A 133 -11.07 5.81 11.93
N PHE A 134 -11.55 6.03 10.72
CA PHE A 134 -12.36 5.10 9.95
C PHE A 134 -12.37 5.54 8.48
N PRO A 135 -12.53 4.60 7.53
CA PRO A 135 -12.61 4.94 6.12
C PRO A 135 -13.94 5.61 5.78
N VAL A 136 -13.90 6.90 5.43
CA VAL A 136 -15.05 7.62 4.89
C VAL A 136 -15.47 7.02 3.56
N GLY A 137 -16.77 6.77 3.40
CA GLY A 137 -17.36 6.12 2.22
C GLY A 137 -17.59 4.61 2.36
N PHE A 138 -17.27 4.03 3.52
CA PHE A 138 -17.54 2.63 3.83
C PHE A 138 -18.55 2.51 4.97
N ASP A 139 -19.65 1.79 4.73
CA ASP A 139 -20.73 1.61 5.71
C ASP A 139 -20.52 0.39 6.63
N GLY A 140 -19.52 -0.44 6.34
CA GLY A 140 -19.20 -1.63 7.13
C GLY A 140 -18.38 -1.32 8.37
N PRO A 141 -18.30 -2.27 9.33
CA PRO A 141 -17.42 -2.12 10.49
C PRO A 141 -15.95 -2.17 10.04
N THR A 142 -15.12 -1.40 10.73
CA THR A 142 -13.66 -1.46 10.62
C THR A 142 -13.03 -1.38 11.99
N SER A 143 -11.87 -2.00 12.14
CA SER A 143 -11.04 -1.89 13.32
C SER A 143 -9.68 -1.27 13.01
N MET A 144 -9.03 -0.73 14.05
CA MET A 144 -7.65 -0.27 13.94
C MET A 144 -6.75 -1.39 13.38
N GLY A 145 -5.91 -1.04 12.40
CA GLY A 145 -5.07 -2.00 11.67
C GLY A 145 -5.73 -2.69 10.47
N ASP A 146 -7.05 -2.55 10.25
CA ASP A 146 -7.67 -2.97 8.99
C ASP A 146 -7.18 -2.08 7.84
N TYR A 147 -6.97 -2.66 6.66
CA TYR A 147 -6.51 -1.92 5.48
C TYR A 147 -7.69 -1.51 4.60
N PHE A 148 -7.83 -0.22 4.31
CA PHE A 148 -8.82 0.30 3.36
C PHE A 148 -8.15 0.78 2.07
N ARG A 149 -8.83 0.58 0.94
CA ARG A 149 -8.39 0.99 -0.41
C ARG A 149 -8.56 2.49 -0.54
N PHE A 150 -7.46 3.22 -0.45
CA PHE A 150 -7.44 4.66 -0.61
C PHE A 150 -7.49 5.07 -2.09
N LEU A 151 -6.54 4.58 -2.88
CA LEU A 151 -6.43 4.94 -4.29
C LEU A 151 -6.61 3.73 -5.20
N VAL A 152 -7.35 3.95 -6.29
CA VAL A 152 -7.52 3.01 -7.40
C VAL A 152 -6.84 3.62 -8.64
N PRO A 153 -5.89 2.93 -9.26
CA PRO A 153 -5.21 3.43 -10.44
C PRO A 153 -6.10 3.29 -11.69
N GLY A 154 -5.93 4.18 -12.67
CA GLY A 154 -6.63 4.07 -13.95
C GLY A 154 -6.07 2.98 -14.87
N GLU A 155 -4.79 2.62 -14.70
CA GLU A 155 -4.13 1.50 -15.35
C GLU A 155 -3.28 0.74 -14.34
N TYR A 156 -3.26 -0.59 -14.42
CA TYR A 156 -2.67 -1.43 -13.37
C TYR A 156 -1.20 -1.73 -13.63
N ALA A 157 -0.38 -1.61 -12.59
CA ALA A 157 0.94 -2.19 -12.55
C ALA A 157 0.87 -3.71 -12.38
N SER A 158 1.94 -4.37 -12.79
CA SER A 158 2.14 -5.81 -12.61
C SER A 158 3.53 -6.10 -12.04
N ILE A 159 3.80 -7.37 -11.73
CA ILE A 159 5.11 -7.80 -11.28
C ILE A 159 6.24 -7.51 -12.29
N GLU A 160 5.92 -7.33 -13.58
CA GLU A 160 6.91 -6.99 -14.61
C GLU A 160 7.41 -5.54 -14.51
N ASP A 161 6.70 -4.69 -13.76
CA ASP A 161 7.16 -3.33 -13.45
C ASP A 161 8.30 -3.32 -12.41
N PHE A 162 8.66 -4.48 -11.85
CA PHE A 162 9.71 -4.63 -10.84
C PHE A 162 10.94 -5.37 -11.40
N PRO A 163 12.17 -4.93 -11.05
CA PRO A 163 13.39 -5.69 -11.27
C PRO A 163 13.28 -7.09 -10.67
N GLU A 164 13.82 -8.10 -11.36
CA GLU A 164 13.68 -9.51 -10.94
C GLU A 164 14.13 -9.76 -9.49
N SER A 165 15.21 -9.10 -9.05
CA SER A 165 15.73 -9.23 -7.69
C SER A 165 14.83 -8.66 -6.59
N LEU A 166 13.88 -7.78 -6.93
CA LEU A 166 12.92 -7.18 -5.98
C LEU A 166 11.59 -7.93 -5.93
N ARG A 167 11.28 -8.73 -6.97
CA ARG A 167 10.02 -9.49 -7.04
C ARG A 167 9.80 -10.42 -5.83
N PRO A 168 10.82 -11.07 -5.24
CA PRO A 168 10.64 -11.87 -4.03
C PRO A 168 10.15 -11.12 -2.79
N GLY A 169 10.22 -9.78 -2.78
CA GLY A 169 9.66 -8.96 -1.69
C GLY A 169 8.17 -8.63 -1.87
N VAL A 170 7.52 -9.08 -2.94
CA VAL A 170 6.09 -8.89 -3.18
C VAL A 170 5.32 -10.11 -2.67
N VAL A 171 4.38 -9.91 -1.75
CA VAL A 171 3.47 -10.99 -1.31
C VAL A 171 2.32 -11.17 -2.28
N VAL A 172 1.76 -12.38 -2.36
CA VAL A 172 0.74 -12.73 -3.37
C VAL A 172 -0.49 -13.30 -2.69
N SER A 173 -1.66 -12.86 -3.15
CA SER A 173 -2.94 -13.46 -2.78
C SER A 173 -3.51 -14.30 -3.92
N GLN A 174 -4.00 -15.50 -3.58
CA GLN A 174 -4.72 -16.36 -4.52
C GLN A 174 -6.23 -16.07 -4.58
N THR A 175 -6.74 -15.28 -3.63
CA THR A 175 -8.19 -15.12 -3.41
C THR A 175 -8.66 -13.68 -3.55
N LEU A 176 -7.82 -12.70 -3.20
CA LEU A 176 -8.19 -11.29 -3.28
C LEU A 176 -8.25 -10.81 -4.73
N ASP A 177 -9.19 -9.91 -4.97
CA ASP A 177 -9.29 -9.09 -6.18
C ASP A 177 -9.40 -7.65 -5.73
N PHE A 178 -8.35 -6.86 -5.97
CA PHE A 178 -8.27 -5.51 -5.46
C PHE A 178 -9.38 -4.62 -5.99
N ASN A 179 -9.97 -4.90 -7.15
CA ASN A 179 -11.11 -4.13 -7.67
C ASN A 179 -12.40 -4.34 -6.87
N SER A 180 -12.56 -5.49 -6.20
CA SER A 180 -13.78 -5.83 -5.45
C SER A 180 -13.65 -5.67 -3.93
N LYS A 181 -12.42 -5.61 -3.41
CA LYS A 181 -12.15 -5.61 -1.96
C LYS A 181 -11.66 -4.24 -1.50
N GLN A 182 -12.60 -3.43 -1.02
CA GLN A 182 -12.31 -2.09 -0.50
C GLN A 182 -11.66 -2.11 0.88
N VAL A 183 -11.99 -3.09 1.73
CA VAL A 183 -11.42 -3.23 3.08
C VAL A 183 -10.95 -4.66 3.29
N LEU A 184 -9.77 -4.80 3.88
CA LEU A 184 -9.12 -6.05 4.28
C LEU A 184 -8.97 -6.05 5.79
N SER A 185 -9.48 -7.09 6.45
CA SER A 185 -9.27 -7.20 7.90
C SER A 185 -7.80 -7.44 8.22
N GLY A 186 -7.24 -6.65 9.14
CA GLY A 186 -5.87 -6.76 9.63
C GLY A 186 -5.58 -8.15 10.19
N LYS A 187 -6.56 -8.72 10.91
CA LYS A 187 -6.47 -10.07 11.50
C LYS A 187 -6.32 -11.20 10.47
N CYS A 188 -6.70 -10.95 9.22
CA CYS A 188 -6.65 -11.92 8.13
C CYS A 188 -5.49 -11.67 7.16
N ILE A 189 -4.56 -10.74 7.44
CA ILE A 189 -3.46 -10.41 6.52
C ILE A 189 -2.61 -11.65 6.19
N ASN A 190 -2.33 -12.49 7.18
CA ASN A 190 -1.59 -13.74 6.99
C ASN A 190 -2.39 -14.82 6.22
N GLU A 191 -3.72 -14.74 6.21
CA GLU A 191 -4.58 -15.64 5.42
C GLU A 191 -4.70 -15.16 3.97
N TYR A 192 -4.75 -13.84 3.76
CA TYR A 192 -4.81 -13.24 2.44
C TYR A 192 -3.50 -13.36 1.67
N PHE A 193 -2.37 -13.25 2.37
CA PHE A 193 -1.03 -13.17 1.81
C PHE A 193 -0.10 -14.18 2.50
N CYS A 194 -0.23 -15.44 2.14
CA CYS A 194 0.56 -16.53 2.71
C CYS A 194 1.80 -16.90 1.87
N ASP A 195 1.94 -16.35 0.67
CA ASP A 195 3.03 -16.65 -0.25
C ASP A 195 3.76 -15.36 -0.70
N LEU A 196 5.04 -15.51 -1.00
CA LEU A 196 5.82 -14.53 -1.75
C LEU A 196 5.79 -14.88 -3.23
N TYR A 197 5.98 -13.87 -4.09
CA TYR A 197 6.12 -14.12 -5.51
C TYR A 197 7.38 -14.94 -5.77
N ARG A 198 7.21 -16.05 -6.49
CA ARG A 198 8.29 -16.94 -6.92
C ARG A 198 8.24 -17.03 -8.43
N ARG A 199 9.27 -16.54 -9.11
CA ARG A 199 9.51 -16.79 -10.53
C ARG A 199 10.99 -16.95 -10.80
#